data_AF-A0AAW4BIA2-F1
#
_entry.id   AF-A0AAW4BIA2-F1
#
_cell.length_a   1.000
_cell.length_b   1.000
_cell.length_c   1.000
_cell.angle_alpha   90.00
_cell.angle_beta   90.00
_cell.angle_gamma   90.00
#
_symmetry.space_group_name_H-M   'P 1'
#
loop_
_entity.id
_entity.type
_entity.pdbx_description
1 polymer ?
#
loop_
_entity_poly.entity_id
_entity_poly.type
_entity_poly.pdbx_seq_one_letter_code
_entity_poly.pdbx_strand_id
1 'polypeptide(L)'
;MKITSLTVGGFKGIKNKATIPLAPITLFFGANSTGKSTVLHALLYLYEVIAKRNFDAQYSSIAGESLYFGGFHNIVHGKDLNGVITLGATLDFRDGVADIWDDYLSSSEQWLLESHLGFTPDSDADVVSFELDIKWDHTKSRAFISRYVCKSHGIEYFKTTAQAGRPDCQIAHYQPLPHWEVDESFKIENLFDSGQWEDVSINGQDALPNIHKRLDLSNAPFDWSDVFESHPLAAQLFAEASLSQAALAPLKLLVNKLEDLLHIGPLRIMPTRATVLNKKTSSQRWYDGTAGWETFAFANERVKAKTNEKFVSSQFFGTNYCFESP
;
A
#
# COMPACT_ATOMS: atom_id res chain seq x y z
N MET A 1 9.01 -8.87 -2.75
CA MET A 1 8.83 -7.90 -1.67
C MET A 1 8.08 -8.58 -0.54
N LYS A 2 8.54 -8.42 0.71
CA LYS A 2 7.89 -8.96 1.93
C LYS A 2 7.30 -7.81 2.74
N ILE A 3 6.12 -8.03 3.33
CA ILE A 3 5.54 -7.10 4.31
C ILE A 3 6.03 -7.58 5.68
N THR A 4 6.90 -6.82 6.34
CA THR A 4 7.59 -7.24 7.56
C THR A 4 7.00 -6.61 8.82
N SER A 5 6.19 -5.56 8.67
CA SER A 5 5.39 -5.03 9.77
C SER A 5 4.16 -4.28 9.28
N LEU A 6 3.18 -4.12 10.15
CA LEU A 6 2.02 -3.26 9.99
C LEU A 6 1.99 -2.22 11.11
N THR A 7 1.89 -0.94 10.77
CA THR A 7 1.70 0.16 11.71
C THR A 7 0.22 0.51 11.78
N VAL A 8 -0.34 0.59 13.00
CA VAL A 8 -1.76 0.91 13.24
C VAL A 8 -1.88 1.79 14.48
N GLY A 9 -2.63 2.89 14.38
CA GLY A 9 -2.93 3.80 15.51
C GLY A 9 -4.28 4.47 15.32
N GLY A 10 -4.95 4.80 16.42
CA GLY A 10 -6.28 5.43 16.39
C GLY A 10 -7.35 4.66 15.62
N PHE A 11 -7.23 3.33 15.53
CA PHE A 11 -8.09 2.46 14.72
C PHE A 11 -8.83 1.43 15.59
N LYS A 12 -10.16 1.49 15.58
CA LYS A 12 -11.07 0.65 16.37
C LYS A 12 -10.63 0.61 17.85
N GLY A 13 -10.29 -0.57 18.37
CA GLY A 13 -9.81 -0.72 19.76
C GLY A 13 -8.38 -0.25 20.00
N ILE A 14 -7.59 0.04 18.96
CA ILE A 14 -6.18 0.43 19.07
C ILE A 14 -6.10 1.95 19.16
N LYS A 15 -5.92 2.48 20.38
CA LYS A 15 -5.77 3.93 20.61
C LYS A 15 -4.40 4.42 20.17
N ASN A 16 -3.35 3.90 20.80
CA ASN A 16 -1.98 4.35 20.59
C ASN A 16 -1.37 3.67 19.37
N LYS A 17 -0.50 4.37 18.66
CA LYS A 17 0.24 3.80 17.53
C LYS A 17 1.04 2.57 17.99
N ALA A 18 0.88 1.47 17.27
CA ALA A 18 1.59 0.23 17.46
C ALA A 18 2.15 -0.26 16.13
N THR A 19 3.35 -0.83 16.16
CA THR A 19 3.98 -1.51 15.02
C THR A 19 3.97 -3.00 15.31
N ILE A 20 3.29 -3.76 14.45
CA ILE A 20 3.05 -5.18 14.61
C ILE A 20 4.01 -5.91 13.65
N PRO A 21 5.02 -6.64 14.15
CA PRO A 21 5.92 -7.40 13.29
C PRO A 21 5.16 -8.54 12.61
N LEU A 22 5.49 -8.79 11.34
CA LEU A 22 4.94 -9.85 10.51
C LEU A 22 6.07 -10.75 10.03
N ALA A 23 5.88 -12.05 10.24
CA ALA A 23 6.71 -13.12 9.70
C ALA A 23 5.93 -13.90 8.63
N PRO A 24 6.60 -14.74 7.80
CA PRO A 24 5.92 -15.57 6.80
C PRO A 24 4.73 -16.36 7.35
N ILE A 25 4.81 -16.78 8.62
CA ILE A 25 3.68 -17.28 9.39
C ILE A 25 3.58 -16.43 10.66
N THR A 26 2.46 -15.73 10.84
CA THR A 26 2.18 -14.90 12.01
C THR A 26 0.91 -15.41 12.70
N LEU A 27 1.00 -15.70 14.00
CA LEU A 27 -0.13 -16.19 14.80
C LEU A 27 -0.50 -15.17 15.88
N PHE A 28 -1.76 -14.74 15.88
CA PHE A 28 -2.30 -13.81 16.88
C PHE A 28 -3.09 -14.58 17.94
N PHE A 29 -2.62 -14.58 19.18
CA PHE A 29 -3.28 -15.22 20.32
C PHE A 29 -3.90 -14.18 21.27
N GLY A 30 -4.97 -14.57 21.96
CA GLY A 30 -5.63 -13.73 22.97
C GLY A 30 -7.13 -14.01 23.09
N ALA A 31 -7.73 -13.54 24.18
CA ALA A 31 -9.16 -13.69 24.44
C ALA A 31 -10.04 -13.07 23.34
N ASN A 32 -11.31 -13.44 23.27
CA ASN A 32 -12.24 -12.80 22.34
C ASN A 32 -12.30 -11.30 22.58
N SER A 33 -12.44 -10.53 21.49
CA SER A 33 -12.51 -9.07 21.54
C SER A 33 -11.25 -8.33 22.00
N THR A 34 -10.09 -8.98 22.10
CA THR A 34 -8.81 -8.31 22.41
C THR A 34 -8.18 -7.56 21.22
N GLY A 35 -8.85 -7.54 20.05
CA GLY A 35 -8.37 -6.83 18.87
C GLY A 35 -7.60 -7.67 17.82
N LYS A 36 -7.58 -9.00 17.93
CA LYS A 36 -6.94 -9.88 16.93
C LYS A 36 -7.44 -9.61 15.50
N SER A 37 -8.75 -9.57 15.30
CA SER A 37 -9.36 -9.26 14.01
C SER A 37 -9.12 -7.81 13.57
N THR A 38 -8.85 -6.89 14.51
CA THR A 38 -8.55 -5.49 14.20
C THR A 38 -7.29 -5.36 13.37
N VAL A 39 -6.28 -6.21 13.60
CA VAL A 39 -5.04 -6.21 12.81
C VAL A 39 -5.33 -6.54 11.34
N LEU A 40 -6.13 -7.59 11.10
CA LEU A 40 -6.54 -7.97 9.75
C LEU A 40 -7.45 -6.90 9.11
N HIS A 41 -8.36 -6.33 9.88
CA HIS A 41 -9.18 -5.20 9.44
C HIS A 41 -8.35 -3.99 9.03
N ALA A 42 -7.26 -3.68 9.75
CA ALA A 42 -6.35 -2.59 9.41
C ALA A 42 -5.63 -2.84 8.08
N LEU A 43 -5.19 -4.07 7.83
CA LEU A 43 -4.59 -4.45 6.53
C LEU A 43 -5.58 -4.34 5.37
N LEU A 44 -6.82 -4.81 5.56
CA LEU A 44 -7.87 -4.71 4.56
C LEU A 44 -8.30 -3.25 4.31
N TYR A 45 -8.37 -2.44 5.36
CA TYR A 45 -8.69 -1.02 5.22
C TYR A 45 -7.53 -0.24 4.57
N LEU A 46 -6.28 -0.62 4.84
CA LEU A 46 -5.11 -0.09 4.14
C LEU A 46 -5.21 -0.32 2.62
N TYR A 47 -5.69 -1.50 2.19
CA TYR A 47 -5.99 -1.77 0.78
C TYR A 47 -7.08 -0.83 0.22
N GLU A 48 -8.19 -0.62 0.94
CA GLU A 48 -9.23 0.34 0.52
C GLU A 48 -8.67 1.76 0.34
N VAL A 49 -7.84 2.20 1.28
CA VAL A 49 -7.25 3.55 1.30
C VAL A 49 -6.29 3.74 0.14
N ILE A 50 -5.36 2.81 -0.09
CA ILE A 50 -4.31 2.98 -1.10
C ILE A 50 -4.81 2.59 -2.50
N ALA A 51 -5.36 1.38 -2.65
CA ALA A 51 -5.71 0.82 -3.96
C ALA A 51 -7.00 1.42 -4.52
N LYS A 52 -8.02 1.60 -3.67
CA LYS A 52 -9.35 2.05 -4.09
C LYS A 52 -9.60 3.54 -3.86
N ARG A 53 -8.69 4.23 -3.15
CA ARG A 53 -8.88 5.61 -2.67
C ARG A 53 -10.20 5.79 -1.92
N ASN A 54 -10.60 4.76 -1.18
CA ASN A 54 -11.87 4.70 -0.46
C ASN A 54 -11.62 4.93 1.04
N PHE A 55 -11.52 6.20 1.42
CA PHE A 55 -11.18 6.59 2.79
C PHE A 55 -12.36 6.42 3.76
N ASP A 56 -13.59 6.42 3.25
CA ASP A 56 -14.82 6.25 4.04
C ASP A 56 -15.48 4.89 3.73
N ALA A 57 -14.66 3.85 3.58
CA ALA A 57 -15.11 2.53 3.17
C ALA A 57 -16.21 1.98 4.09
N GLN A 58 -17.34 1.59 3.50
CA GLN A 58 -18.43 0.93 4.22
C GLN A 58 -18.17 -0.56 4.38
N TYR A 59 -17.65 -1.21 3.34
CA TYR A 59 -17.31 -2.64 3.31
C TYR A 59 -15.91 -2.85 2.73
N SER A 60 -15.33 -4.02 2.96
CA SER A 60 -14.09 -4.41 2.28
C SER A 60 -14.37 -4.92 0.87
N SER A 61 -13.62 -4.42 -0.10
CA SER A 61 -13.60 -4.89 -1.48
C SER A 61 -13.11 -6.33 -1.60
N ILE A 62 -12.20 -6.76 -0.71
CA ILE A 62 -11.63 -8.12 -0.70
C ILE A 62 -12.60 -9.11 -0.04
N ALA A 63 -13.18 -8.77 1.11
CA ALA A 63 -14.04 -9.68 1.87
C ALA A 63 -15.54 -9.54 1.56
N GLY A 64 -15.93 -8.51 0.81
CA GLY A 64 -17.33 -8.22 0.46
C GLY A 64 -18.17 -7.76 1.65
N GLU A 65 -19.48 -7.96 1.54
CA GLU A 65 -20.47 -7.57 2.57
C GLU A 65 -20.25 -8.25 3.92
N SER A 66 -19.53 -9.37 3.94
CA SER A 66 -19.16 -10.12 5.14
C SER A 66 -18.25 -9.33 6.09
N LEU A 67 -17.60 -8.27 5.62
CA LEU A 67 -16.77 -7.39 6.44
C LEU A 67 -17.22 -5.95 6.32
N TYR A 68 -17.94 -5.49 7.34
CA TYR A 68 -18.42 -4.13 7.47
C TYR A 68 -17.42 -3.26 8.25
N PHE A 69 -16.97 -2.17 7.61
CA PHE A 69 -16.21 -1.10 8.24
C PHE A 69 -17.12 -0.01 8.79
N GLY A 70 -18.16 0.39 8.05
CA GLY A 70 -19.11 1.43 8.45
C GLY A 70 -18.59 2.86 8.36
N GLY A 71 -17.60 3.11 7.49
CA GLY A 71 -17.00 4.42 7.29
C GLY A 71 -16.05 4.82 8.42
N PHE A 72 -15.38 5.96 8.22
CA PHE A 72 -14.35 6.53 9.08
C PHE A 72 -14.81 6.65 10.53
N HIS A 73 -16.02 7.19 10.76
CA HIS A 73 -16.59 7.34 12.10
C HIS A 73 -16.65 6.03 12.89
N ASN A 74 -16.93 4.90 12.23
CA ASN A 74 -17.06 3.62 12.93
C ASN A 74 -15.71 2.95 13.20
N ILE A 75 -14.67 3.30 12.43
CA ILE A 75 -13.35 2.71 12.53
C ILE A 75 -12.32 3.59 13.25
N VAL A 76 -12.56 4.89 13.38
CA VAL A 76 -11.71 5.77 14.20
C VAL A 76 -11.90 5.43 15.68
N HIS A 77 -10.79 5.44 16.43
CA HIS A 77 -10.82 5.09 17.84
C HIS A 77 -11.77 6.01 18.63
N GLY A 78 -12.58 5.41 19.50
CA GLY A 78 -13.58 6.14 20.28
C GLY A 78 -14.74 6.73 19.46
N LYS A 79 -14.79 6.47 18.13
CA LYS A 79 -15.75 7.09 17.21
C LYS A 79 -15.69 8.62 17.21
N ASP A 80 -14.53 9.18 17.52
CA ASP A 80 -14.30 10.62 17.50
C ASP A 80 -13.89 11.07 16.09
N LEU A 81 -14.73 11.88 15.42
CA LEU A 81 -14.42 12.43 14.10
C LEU A 81 -13.19 13.36 14.11
N ASN A 82 -12.80 13.90 15.27
CA ASN A 82 -11.58 14.68 15.40
C ASN A 82 -10.33 13.79 15.62
N GLY A 83 -10.54 12.48 15.77
CA GLY A 83 -9.49 11.49 15.87
C GLY A 83 -8.71 11.31 14.56
N VAL A 84 -7.56 10.64 14.67
CA VAL A 84 -6.67 10.35 13.55
C VAL A 84 -6.48 8.85 13.47
N ILE A 85 -6.66 8.28 12.29
CA ILE A 85 -6.28 6.90 12.01
C ILE A 85 -4.90 6.92 11.36
N THR A 86 -3.91 6.29 11.98
CA THR A 86 -2.60 6.09 11.39
C THR A 86 -2.49 4.65 10.91
N LEU A 87 -2.16 4.46 9.63
CA LEU A 87 -1.87 3.15 9.04
C LEU A 87 -0.53 3.19 8.32
N GLY A 88 0.16 2.06 8.25
CA GLY A 88 1.42 1.97 7.53
C GLY A 88 1.91 0.55 7.44
N ALA A 89 2.96 0.34 6.67
CA ALA A 89 3.64 -0.95 6.61
C ALA A 89 5.13 -0.76 6.36
N THR A 90 5.92 -1.77 6.75
CA THR A 90 7.31 -1.91 6.33
C THR A 90 7.41 -3.00 5.28
N LEU A 91 8.09 -2.66 4.18
CA LEU A 91 8.29 -3.47 2.99
C LEU A 91 9.79 -3.75 2.85
N ASP A 92 10.12 -5.02 2.59
CA ASP A 92 11.49 -5.49 2.41
C ASP A 92 11.65 -6.02 0.97
N PHE A 93 12.60 -5.43 0.25
CA PHE A 93 12.89 -5.65 -1.16
C PHE A 93 14.19 -6.46 -1.39
N ARG A 94 14.92 -6.82 -0.33
CA ARG A 94 16.23 -7.50 -0.45
C ARG A 94 16.20 -8.86 -1.14
N ASP A 95 15.05 -9.54 -1.13
CA ASP A 95 14.88 -10.83 -1.81
C ASP A 95 14.48 -10.70 -3.30
N GLY A 96 14.35 -9.47 -3.82
CA GLY A 96 13.48 -9.16 -4.96
C GLY A 96 14.13 -9.11 -6.34
N VAL A 97 14.38 -10.27 -6.96
CA VAL A 97 14.68 -10.36 -8.42
C VAL A 97 13.42 -10.03 -9.27
N ALA A 98 12.24 -9.96 -8.66
CA ALA A 98 10.94 -9.77 -9.35
C ALA A 98 10.19 -8.49 -8.96
N ASP A 99 10.72 -7.67 -8.05
CA ASP A 99 10.05 -6.46 -7.54
C ASP A 99 10.60 -5.22 -8.24
N ILE A 100 10.39 -5.12 -9.55
CA ILE A 100 10.84 -3.97 -10.34
C ILE A 100 9.98 -2.76 -9.99
N TRP A 101 10.61 -1.68 -9.54
CA TRP A 101 9.94 -0.42 -9.25
C TRP A 101 9.64 0.30 -10.57
N ASP A 102 8.46 0.91 -10.66
CA ASP A 102 8.11 1.76 -11.78
C ASP A 102 8.95 3.03 -11.76
N ASP A 103 9.62 3.34 -12.87
CA ASP A 103 10.42 4.55 -13.05
C ASP A 103 9.56 5.79 -13.41
N TYR A 104 8.27 5.58 -13.71
CA TYR A 104 7.33 6.63 -14.14
C TYR A 104 7.74 7.34 -15.44
N LEU A 105 8.48 6.66 -16.30
CA LEU A 105 8.93 7.16 -17.61
C LEU A 105 8.35 6.34 -18.75
N SER A 106 7.96 7.02 -19.82
CA SER A 106 7.80 6.39 -21.14
C SER A 106 9.16 6.16 -21.80
N SER A 107 9.23 5.27 -22.80
CA SER A 107 10.48 5.01 -23.52
C SER A 107 11.09 6.26 -24.18
N SER A 108 10.25 7.21 -24.62
CA SER A 108 10.72 8.48 -25.18
C SER A 108 11.27 9.43 -24.13
N GLU A 109 10.65 9.46 -22.95
CA GLU A 109 11.12 10.22 -21.79
C GLU A 109 12.43 9.66 -21.25
N GLN A 110 12.55 8.33 -21.16
CA GLN A 110 13.80 7.67 -20.79
C GLN A 110 14.94 8.05 -21.74
N TRP A 111 14.71 7.96 -23.06
CA TRP A 111 15.70 8.38 -24.06
C TRP A 111 16.08 9.85 -23.94
N LEU A 112 15.12 10.73 -23.62
CA LEU A 112 15.39 12.15 -23.38
C LEU A 112 16.35 12.34 -22.19
N LEU A 113 16.12 11.64 -21.08
CA LEU A 113 16.99 11.74 -19.90
C LEU A 113 18.39 11.19 -20.18
N GLU A 114 18.47 9.99 -20.79
CA GLU A 114 19.76 9.38 -21.15
C GLU A 114 20.57 10.25 -22.12
N SER A 115 19.90 10.92 -23.07
CA SER A 115 20.57 11.74 -24.08
C SER A 115 21.05 13.10 -23.56
N HIS A 116 20.36 13.69 -22.59
CA HIS A 116 20.60 15.06 -22.15
C HIS A 116 21.20 15.18 -20.74
N LEU A 117 20.85 14.27 -19.83
CA LEU A 117 21.38 14.23 -18.47
C LEU A 117 22.41 13.11 -18.30
N GLY A 118 22.28 12.01 -19.05
CA GLY A 118 23.19 10.85 -18.96
C GLY A 118 22.86 9.89 -17.81
N PHE A 119 21.77 10.13 -17.10
CA PHE A 119 21.28 9.29 -16.00
C PHE A 119 19.75 9.26 -15.97
N THR A 120 19.22 8.23 -15.32
CA THR A 120 17.78 7.97 -15.12
C THR A 120 17.49 7.78 -13.63
N PRO A 121 16.21 7.86 -13.20
CA PRO A 121 15.85 7.63 -11.81
C PRO A 121 16.34 6.28 -11.27
N ASP A 122 17.12 6.34 -10.19
CA ASP A 122 17.57 5.18 -9.40
C ASP A 122 17.33 5.45 -7.90
N SER A 123 16.08 5.81 -7.57
CA SER A 123 15.67 6.20 -6.22
C SER A 123 15.03 5.04 -5.46
N ASP A 124 15.68 3.87 -5.49
CA ASP A 124 15.18 2.65 -4.84
C ASP A 124 15.63 2.52 -3.38
N ALA A 125 15.05 1.57 -2.66
CA ALA A 125 15.53 1.20 -1.34
C ALA A 125 15.28 -0.27 -1.04
N ASP A 126 16.23 -0.87 -0.33
CA ASP A 126 16.15 -2.27 0.10
C ASP A 126 15.04 -2.49 1.15
N VAL A 127 14.74 -1.47 1.96
CA VAL A 127 13.65 -1.46 2.94
C VAL A 127 12.93 -0.11 2.90
N VAL A 128 11.60 -0.14 2.77
CA VAL A 128 10.75 1.06 2.82
C VAL A 128 9.68 0.89 3.89
N SER A 129 9.57 1.86 4.80
CA SER A 129 8.43 2.00 5.71
C SER A 129 7.63 3.22 5.32
N PHE A 130 6.30 3.11 5.29
CA PHE A 130 5.45 4.27 5.08
C PHE A 130 4.37 4.38 6.15
N GLU A 131 3.89 5.58 6.40
CA GLU A 131 2.72 5.84 7.23
C GLU A 131 1.79 6.86 6.56
N LEU A 132 0.49 6.70 6.80
CA LEU A 132 -0.61 7.53 6.34
C LEU A 132 -1.45 7.93 7.55
N ASP A 133 -1.78 9.22 7.68
CA ASP A 133 -2.76 9.69 8.66
C ASP A 133 -4.05 10.10 7.98
N ILE A 134 -5.16 9.44 8.33
CA ILE A 134 -6.49 9.69 7.80
C ILE A 134 -7.28 10.50 8.85
N LYS A 135 -7.93 11.57 8.39
CA LYS A 135 -8.75 12.47 9.21
C LYS A 135 -10.09 12.75 8.54
N TRP A 136 -11.03 13.28 9.32
CA TRP A 136 -12.28 13.81 8.80
C TRP A 136 -12.15 15.30 8.43
N ASP A 137 -12.57 15.66 7.22
CA ASP A 137 -12.77 17.06 6.81
C ASP A 137 -14.23 17.44 7.10
N HIS A 138 -14.44 18.23 8.15
CA HIS A 138 -15.78 18.71 8.53
C HIS A 138 -16.39 19.66 7.48
N THR A 139 -15.57 20.41 6.76
CA THR A 139 -16.03 21.36 5.73
C THR A 139 -16.55 20.61 4.51
N LYS A 140 -15.83 19.57 4.08
CA LYS A 140 -16.20 18.75 2.91
C LYS A 140 -17.02 17.49 3.28
N SER A 141 -17.26 17.27 4.57
CA SER A 141 -17.95 16.09 5.12
C SER A 141 -17.45 14.75 4.55
N ARG A 142 -16.12 14.58 4.53
CA ARG A 142 -15.48 13.37 4.00
C ARG A 142 -14.16 13.07 4.70
N ALA A 143 -13.76 11.80 4.71
CA ALA A 143 -12.42 11.42 5.13
C ALA A 143 -11.38 11.80 4.06
N PHE A 144 -10.16 12.12 4.48
CA PHE A 144 -9.03 12.42 3.61
C PHE A 144 -7.71 12.04 4.30
N ILE A 145 -6.66 11.82 3.50
CA ILE A 145 -5.30 11.60 4.01
C ILE A 145 -4.67 12.97 4.29
N SER A 146 -4.33 13.23 5.54
CA SER A 146 -3.73 14.49 6.00
C SER A 146 -2.20 14.47 5.98
N ARG A 147 -1.59 13.28 6.07
CA ARG A 147 -0.14 13.09 6.04
C ARG A 147 0.19 11.77 5.36
N TYR A 148 1.19 11.79 4.51
CA TYR A 148 1.87 10.61 3.99
C TYR A 148 3.37 10.77 4.21
N VAL A 149 4.05 9.71 4.64
CA VAL A 149 5.49 9.74 4.90
C VAL A 149 6.15 8.44 4.46
N CYS A 150 7.35 8.54 3.93
CA CYS A 150 8.21 7.42 3.59
C CYS A 150 9.52 7.48 4.37
N LYS A 151 9.98 6.31 4.81
CA LYS A 151 11.19 6.13 5.60
C LYS A 151 11.98 4.93 5.12
N SER A 152 13.30 5.01 5.20
CA SER A 152 14.20 3.88 5.01
C SER A 152 15.30 3.94 6.06
N HIS A 153 15.59 2.82 6.73
CA HIS A 153 16.62 2.74 7.79
C HIS A 153 16.57 3.87 8.84
N GLY A 154 15.36 4.31 9.20
CA GLY A 154 15.14 5.39 10.17
C GLY A 154 15.21 6.81 9.61
N ILE A 155 15.64 6.98 8.35
CA ILE A 155 15.67 8.27 7.64
C ILE A 155 14.28 8.51 7.04
N GLU A 156 13.68 9.64 7.37
CA GLU A 156 12.49 10.15 6.69
C GLU A 156 12.95 10.86 5.41
N TYR A 157 12.67 10.28 4.25
CA TYR A 157 13.19 10.77 2.97
C TYR A 157 12.14 11.51 2.14
N PHE A 158 10.85 11.31 2.44
CA PHE A 158 9.76 11.94 1.72
C PHE A 158 8.54 12.12 2.63
N LYS A 159 7.91 13.28 2.57
CA LYS A 159 6.66 13.55 3.28
C LYS A 159 5.78 14.51 2.49
N THR A 160 4.51 14.18 2.42
CA THR A 160 3.46 15.06 1.91
C THR A 160 2.41 15.32 2.97
N THR A 161 1.82 16.52 2.93
CA THR A 161 0.77 16.93 3.85
C THR A 161 -0.36 17.62 3.10
N ALA A 162 -1.58 17.49 3.64
CA ALA A 162 -2.75 18.18 3.14
C ALA A 162 -3.58 18.66 4.32
N GLN A 163 -4.24 19.81 4.14
CA GLN A 163 -5.08 20.42 5.16
C GLN A 163 -6.57 20.33 4.78
N ALA A 164 -7.43 20.20 5.79
CA ALA A 164 -8.87 20.20 5.57
C ALA A 164 -9.32 21.51 4.89
N GLY A 165 -10.26 21.41 3.95
CA GLY A 165 -10.76 22.55 3.19
C GLY A 165 -9.85 23.05 2.07
N ARG A 166 -8.53 22.83 2.13
CA ARG A 166 -7.59 23.28 1.10
C ARG A 166 -7.58 22.37 -0.14
N PRO A 167 -7.34 22.91 -1.34
CA PRO A 167 -7.22 22.12 -2.57
C PRO A 167 -5.79 21.62 -2.84
N ASP A 168 -4.79 22.18 -2.16
CA ASP A 168 -3.37 21.93 -2.35
C ASP A 168 -2.83 20.85 -1.39
N CYS A 169 -1.99 19.98 -1.94
CA CYS A 169 -1.14 19.06 -1.22
C CYS A 169 0.29 19.57 -1.33
N GLN A 170 1.09 19.43 -0.28
CA GLN A 170 2.46 19.95 -0.25
C GLN A 170 3.44 18.82 0.05
N ILE A 171 4.52 18.75 -0.72
CA ILE A 171 5.72 17.98 -0.36
C ILE A 171 6.44 18.80 0.70
N ALA A 172 6.24 18.42 1.96
CA ALA A 172 6.71 19.15 3.13
C ALA A 172 8.11 18.72 3.59
N HIS A 173 8.62 17.62 3.04
CA HIS A 173 9.98 17.16 3.31
C HIS A 173 10.44 16.26 2.18
N TYR A 174 11.67 16.47 1.73
CA TYR A 174 12.41 15.51 0.93
C TYR A 174 13.87 15.55 1.34
N GLN A 175 14.48 14.36 1.38
CA GLN A 175 15.91 14.19 1.58
C GLN A 175 16.36 12.91 0.86
N PRO A 176 17.32 12.97 -0.06
CA PRO A 176 17.86 11.78 -0.69
C PRO A 176 18.42 10.78 0.32
N LEU A 177 18.25 9.48 0.05
CA LEU A 177 18.88 8.45 0.88
C LEU A 177 20.40 8.46 0.67
N PRO A 178 21.21 8.08 1.68
CA PRO A 178 22.67 8.18 1.59
C PRO A 178 23.32 7.36 0.47
N HIS A 179 22.65 6.32 -0.01
CA HIS A 179 23.14 5.47 -1.10
C HIS A 179 22.68 5.94 -2.49
N TRP A 180 21.82 6.96 -2.59
CA TRP A 180 21.41 7.52 -3.87
C TRP A 180 22.51 8.43 -4.43
N GLU A 181 22.87 8.21 -5.68
CA GLU A 181 23.75 9.11 -6.42
C GLU A 181 22.93 10.30 -6.93
N VAL A 182 23.07 11.45 -6.28
CA VAL A 182 22.39 12.69 -6.65
C VAL A 182 23.39 13.64 -7.31
N ASP A 183 23.14 13.95 -8.58
CA ASP A 183 23.92 14.95 -9.31
C ASP A 183 23.87 16.32 -8.61
N GLU A 184 24.95 17.10 -8.74
CA GLU A 184 25.06 18.38 -8.03
C GLU A 184 23.90 19.32 -8.34
N SER A 185 23.40 19.31 -9.58
CA SER A 185 22.28 20.16 -10.02
C SER A 185 21.00 19.91 -9.23
N PHE A 186 20.82 18.69 -8.69
CA PHE A 186 19.61 18.28 -7.96
C PHE A 186 19.79 18.28 -6.43
N LYS A 187 20.95 18.69 -5.92
CA LYS A 187 21.13 18.85 -4.48
C LYS A 187 20.20 19.93 -3.95
N ILE A 188 19.58 19.68 -2.79
CA ILE A 188 18.62 20.59 -2.14
C ILE A 188 19.20 22.00 -1.99
N GLU A 189 20.49 22.11 -1.67
CA GLU A 189 21.19 23.39 -1.52
C GLU A 189 21.29 24.23 -2.79
N ASN A 190 21.13 23.60 -3.96
CA ASN A 190 21.11 24.27 -5.27
C ASN A 190 19.69 24.50 -5.79
N LEU A 191 18.68 23.83 -5.20
CA LEU A 191 17.27 23.99 -5.58
C LEU A 191 16.59 25.12 -4.80
N PHE A 192 17.02 25.37 -3.56
CA PHE A 192 16.39 26.34 -2.67
C PHE A 192 17.42 27.29 -2.07
N ASP A 193 17.14 28.59 -2.12
CA ASP A 193 18.00 29.65 -1.57
C ASP A 193 18.30 29.46 -0.07
N SER A 194 17.37 28.88 0.67
CA SER A 194 17.53 28.58 2.10
C SER A 194 18.54 27.47 2.39
N GLY A 195 18.97 26.72 1.38
CA GLY A 195 19.81 25.54 1.55
C GLY A 195 19.06 24.33 2.14
N GLN A 196 17.74 24.42 2.30
CA GLN A 196 16.89 23.41 2.91
C GLN A 196 15.64 23.19 2.05
N TRP A 197 14.97 22.05 2.25
CA TRP A 197 13.73 21.77 1.53
C TRP A 197 12.64 22.77 1.92
N GLU A 198 12.05 23.44 0.94
CA GLU A 198 10.86 24.28 1.11
C GLU A 198 9.61 23.57 0.61
N ASP A 199 8.44 23.93 1.15
CA ASP A 199 7.18 23.25 0.81
C ASP A 199 6.85 23.40 -0.69
N VAL A 200 6.89 22.28 -1.43
CA VAL A 200 6.56 22.26 -2.86
C VAL A 200 5.09 21.87 -3.04
N SER A 201 4.30 22.73 -3.67
CA SER A 201 2.88 22.48 -3.89
C SER A 201 2.65 21.54 -5.08
N ILE A 202 1.85 20.50 -4.86
CA ILE A 202 1.45 19.52 -5.86
C ILE A 202 -0.07 19.40 -5.96
N ASN A 203 -0.54 19.03 -7.14
CA ASN A 203 -1.96 18.83 -7.42
C ASN A 203 -2.50 17.62 -6.65
N GLY A 204 -3.40 17.83 -5.68
CA GLY A 204 -4.00 16.73 -4.93
C GLY A 204 -4.96 17.20 -3.85
N GLN A 205 -6.09 16.49 -3.69
CA GLN A 205 -7.09 16.80 -2.67
C GLN A 205 -6.78 16.22 -1.28
N ASP A 206 -5.69 15.45 -1.18
CA ASP A 206 -5.22 14.80 0.03
C ASP A 206 -3.71 14.52 -0.09
N ALA A 207 -3.10 14.10 1.02
CA ALA A 207 -1.65 13.98 1.16
C ALA A 207 -1.05 12.78 0.43
N LEU A 208 -1.81 11.81 -0.06
CA LEU A 208 -1.26 10.69 -0.85
C LEU A 208 -1.58 10.94 -2.33
N PRO A 209 -0.61 11.34 -3.17
CA PRO A 209 -0.83 11.47 -4.61
C PRO A 209 -1.33 10.17 -5.25
N ASN A 210 -1.84 10.25 -6.48
CA ASN A 210 -2.26 9.05 -7.20
C ASN A 210 -1.02 8.18 -7.49
N ILE A 211 -0.94 7.01 -6.87
CA ILE A 211 0.22 6.11 -6.99
C ILE A 211 0.49 5.63 -8.43
N HIS A 212 -0.49 5.73 -9.33
CA HIS A 212 -0.36 5.33 -10.74
C HIS A 212 -0.02 6.49 -11.68
N LYS A 213 0.18 7.70 -11.16
CA LYS A 213 0.58 8.88 -11.94
C LYS A 213 1.88 9.42 -11.39
N ARG A 214 2.73 9.92 -12.28
CA ARG A 214 3.92 10.68 -11.91
C ARG A 214 3.48 11.94 -11.15
N LEU A 215 4.26 12.32 -10.13
CA LEU A 215 4.13 13.61 -9.47
C LEU A 215 4.31 14.74 -10.48
N ASP A 216 3.63 15.84 -10.24
CA ASP A 216 3.66 17.03 -11.10
C ASP A 216 4.29 18.16 -10.30
N LEU A 217 5.50 18.55 -10.72
CA LEU A 217 6.29 19.62 -10.10
C LEU A 217 6.27 20.91 -10.94
N SER A 218 5.26 21.07 -11.80
CA SER A 218 5.12 22.29 -12.62
C SER A 218 4.93 23.56 -11.79
N ASN A 219 4.52 23.43 -10.51
CA ASN A 219 4.36 24.52 -9.56
C ASN A 219 5.51 24.59 -8.54
N ALA A 220 6.69 24.05 -8.88
CA ALA A 220 7.89 24.21 -8.05
C ALA A 220 8.19 25.71 -7.82
N PRO A 221 8.70 26.09 -6.63
CA PRO A 221 8.97 27.50 -6.29
C PRO A 221 10.25 28.06 -6.96
N PHE A 222 10.86 27.31 -7.87
CA PHE A 222 12.07 27.67 -8.61
C PHE A 222 11.90 27.38 -10.10
N ASP A 223 12.73 27.99 -10.95
CA ASP A 223 12.72 27.73 -12.39
C ASP A 223 13.63 26.54 -12.72
N TRP A 224 13.14 25.59 -13.51
CA TRP A 224 13.93 24.44 -13.93
C TRP A 224 15.11 24.80 -14.83
N SER A 225 15.12 26.00 -15.42
CA SER A 225 16.28 26.54 -16.14
C SER A 225 17.44 26.92 -15.22
N ASP A 226 17.17 27.25 -13.95
CA ASP A 226 18.21 27.48 -12.94
C ASP A 226 18.84 26.15 -12.48
N VAL A 227 18.08 25.06 -12.55
CA VAL A 227 18.55 23.70 -12.24
C VAL A 227 19.40 23.14 -13.38
N PHE A 228 18.91 23.24 -14.62
CA PHE A 228 19.61 22.70 -15.78
C PHE A 228 19.34 23.53 -17.03
N GLU A 229 20.13 24.59 -17.23
CA GLU A 229 19.94 25.61 -18.27
C GLU A 229 19.75 25.02 -19.68
N SER A 230 20.54 23.99 -20.02
CA SER A 230 20.51 23.41 -21.37
C SER A 230 19.22 22.65 -21.69
N HIS A 231 18.61 22.00 -20.69
CA HIS A 231 17.46 21.10 -20.87
C HIS A 231 16.54 21.12 -19.63
N PRO A 232 15.85 22.24 -19.36
CA PRO A 232 15.03 22.41 -18.15
C PRO A 232 13.89 21.38 -18.05
N LEU A 233 13.27 21.02 -19.18
CA LEU A 233 12.22 20.01 -19.21
C LEU A 233 12.74 18.62 -18.81
N ALA A 234 13.97 18.27 -19.20
CA ALA A 234 14.58 17.00 -18.82
C ALA A 234 14.85 16.98 -17.30
N ALA A 235 15.28 18.11 -16.72
CA ALA A 235 15.48 18.22 -15.29
C ALA A 235 14.18 18.07 -14.48
N GLN A 236 13.11 18.78 -14.90
CA GLN A 236 11.79 18.61 -14.29
C GLN A 236 11.34 17.14 -14.36
N LEU A 237 11.42 16.54 -15.54
CA LEU A 237 11.02 15.16 -15.78
C LEU A 237 11.78 14.17 -14.90
N PHE A 238 13.11 14.33 -14.78
CA PHE A 238 13.94 13.50 -13.91
C PHE A 238 13.54 13.62 -12.44
N ALA A 239 13.33 14.85 -11.94
CA ALA A 239 12.94 15.07 -10.55
C ALA A 239 11.54 14.50 -10.25
N GLU A 240 10.57 14.74 -11.13
CA GLU A 240 9.23 14.18 -11.04
C GLU A 240 9.25 12.65 -10.99
N ALA A 241 10.02 12.02 -11.89
CA ALA A 241 10.15 10.57 -11.98
C ALA A 241 10.86 9.97 -10.76
N SER A 242 11.96 10.58 -10.31
CA SER A 242 12.73 10.15 -9.14
C SER A 242 11.91 10.22 -7.85
N LEU A 243 11.20 11.33 -7.61
CA LEU A 243 10.30 11.44 -6.45
C LEU A 243 9.14 10.44 -6.52
N SER A 244 8.59 10.20 -7.72
CA SER A 244 7.50 9.25 -7.92
C SER A 244 7.95 7.81 -7.68
N GLN A 245 9.11 7.42 -8.21
CA GLN A 245 9.71 6.12 -7.99
C GLN A 245 9.96 5.90 -6.48
N ALA A 246 10.62 6.85 -5.82
CA ALA A 246 10.93 6.78 -4.40
C ALA A 246 9.69 6.69 -3.50
N ALA A 247 8.66 7.48 -3.79
CA ALA A 247 7.52 7.66 -2.90
C ALA A 247 6.31 6.79 -3.26
N LEU A 248 6.11 6.39 -4.52
CA LEU A 248 4.85 5.79 -4.99
C LEU A 248 5.03 4.35 -5.52
N ALA A 249 6.18 4.01 -6.11
CA ALA A 249 6.42 2.67 -6.64
C ALA A 249 6.28 1.55 -5.57
N PRO A 250 6.79 1.72 -4.32
CA PRO A 250 6.59 0.72 -3.26
C PRO A 250 5.11 0.45 -2.97
N LEU A 251 4.27 1.48 -3.04
CA LEU A 251 2.84 1.36 -2.81
C LEU A 251 2.15 0.61 -3.95
N LYS A 252 2.57 0.81 -5.20
CA LYS A 252 2.05 0.02 -6.34
C LYS A 252 2.31 -1.48 -6.14
N LEU A 253 3.54 -1.83 -5.76
CA LEU A 253 3.93 -3.21 -5.48
C LEU A 253 3.17 -3.78 -4.28
N LEU A 254 2.95 -2.98 -3.24
CA LEU A 254 2.09 -3.36 -2.12
C LEU A 254 0.65 -3.63 -2.57
N VAL A 255 0.05 -2.75 -3.38
CA VAL A 255 -1.31 -2.92 -3.89
C VAL A 255 -1.43 -4.22 -4.66
N ASN A 256 -0.56 -4.47 -5.63
CA ASN A 256 -0.57 -5.72 -6.41
C ASN A 256 -0.53 -6.94 -5.49
N LYS A 257 0.30 -6.91 -4.44
CA LYS A 257 0.41 -8.00 -3.48
C LYS A 257 -0.83 -8.16 -2.60
N LEU A 258 -1.50 -7.05 -2.24
CA LEU A 258 -2.74 -7.07 -1.46
C LEU A 258 -3.95 -7.49 -2.30
N GLU A 259 -3.92 -7.33 -3.63
CA GLU A 259 -4.96 -7.85 -4.53
C GLU A 259 -5.02 -9.38 -4.52
N ASP A 260 -3.87 -10.03 -4.35
CA ASP A 260 -3.75 -11.48 -4.21
C ASP A 260 -4.05 -11.99 -2.78
N LEU A 261 -4.43 -11.10 -1.85
CA LEU A 261 -4.72 -11.48 -0.47
C LEU A 261 -5.99 -12.35 -0.40
N LEU A 262 -5.81 -13.57 0.12
CA LEU A 262 -6.93 -14.45 0.45
C LEU A 262 -7.31 -14.31 1.92
N HIS A 263 -8.50 -13.76 2.18
CA HIS A 263 -9.05 -13.68 3.52
C HIS A 263 -10.03 -14.82 3.75
N ILE A 264 -9.69 -15.74 4.66
CA ILE A 264 -10.58 -16.81 5.12
C ILE A 264 -11.18 -16.40 6.47
N GLY A 265 -12.50 -16.25 6.49
CA GLY A 265 -13.28 -15.86 7.66
C GLY A 265 -13.52 -17.02 8.65
N PRO A 266 -14.13 -16.70 9.81
CA PRO A 266 -14.38 -17.69 10.86
C PRO A 266 -15.52 -18.65 10.53
N LEU A 267 -16.53 -18.21 9.78
CA LEU A 267 -17.68 -19.02 9.38
C LEU A 267 -17.41 -19.59 8.00
N ARG A 268 -17.39 -20.92 7.89
CA ARG A 268 -17.08 -21.63 6.65
C ARG A 268 -18.29 -22.42 6.19
N ILE A 269 -18.59 -22.33 4.91
CA ILE A 269 -19.67 -23.12 4.34
C ILE A 269 -19.26 -24.59 4.23
N MET A 270 -20.24 -25.47 4.44
CA MET A 270 -20.16 -26.87 4.01
C MET A 270 -21.05 -27.00 2.77
N PRO A 271 -20.48 -27.28 1.59
CA PRO A 271 -21.27 -27.42 0.38
C PRO A 271 -22.25 -28.58 0.53
N THR A 272 -23.48 -28.36 0.08
CA THR A 272 -24.51 -29.38 -0.02
C THR A 272 -24.53 -29.94 -1.44
N ARG A 273 -25.26 -31.03 -1.67
CA ARG A 273 -25.44 -31.58 -3.02
C ARG A 273 -26.07 -30.60 -4.02
N ALA A 274 -26.77 -29.58 -3.54
CA ALA A 274 -27.38 -28.54 -4.37
C ALA A 274 -26.47 -27.32 -4.59
N THR A 275 -25.28 -27.29 -3.98
CA THR A 275 -24.38 -26.13 -4.09
C THR A 275 -23.79 -26.05 -5.50
N VAL A 276 -24.03 -24.92 -6.17
CA VAL A 276 -23.46 -24.62 -7.48
C VAL A 276 -22.05 -24.06 -7.30
N LEU A 277 -21.07 -24.70 -7.93
CA LEU A 277 -19.66 -24.29 -7.90
C LEU A 277 -19.30 -23.58 -9.21
N ASN A 278 -18.62 -22.45 -9.12
CA ASN A 278 -18.18 -21.68 -10.26
C ASN A 278 -16.74 -22.05 -10.66
N LYS A 279 -16.50 -22.18 -11.97
CA LYS A 279 -15.14 -22.41 -12.50
C LYS A 279 -14.19 -21.24 -12.26
N LYS A 280 -14.72 -20.01 -12.25
CA LYS A 280 -13.99 -18.80 -11.88
C LYS A 280 -14.55 -18.28 -10.57
N THR A 281 -13.71 -18.18 -9.55
CA THR A 281 -14.07 -17.66 -8.23
C THR A 281 -13.76 -16.17 -8.10
N SER A 282 -14.25 -15.54 -7.04
CA SER A 282 -13.95 -14.15 -6.68
C SER A 282 -13.27 -14.08 -5.30
N SER A 283 -12.54 -13.00 -5.04
CA SER A 283 -11.86 -12.76 -3.74
C SER A 283 -12.81 -12.88 -2.55
N GLN A 284 -14.02 -12.34 -2.67
CA GLN A 284 -15.04 -12.33 -1.62
C GLN A 284 -15.50 -13.73 -1.20
N ARG A 285 -15.50 -14.70 -2.13
CA ARG A 285 -15.90 -16.10 -1.88
C ARG A 285 -14.84 -16.87 -1.08
N TRP A 286 -13.65 -16.31 -0.85
CA TRP A 286 -12.69 -16.89 0.08
C TRP A 286 -13.09 -16.69 1.54
N TYR A 287 -13.86 -15.65 1.84
CA TYR A 287 -14.23 -15.32 3.21
C TYR A 287 -15.03 -16.44 3.88
N ASP A 288 -16.00 -17.02 3.19
CA ASP A 288 -16.80 -18.13 3.70
C ASP A 288 -16.27 -19.52 3.26
N GLY A 289 -15.11 -19.55 2.58
CA GLY A 289 -14.48 -20.77 2.09
C GLY A 289 -15.06 -21.34 0.81
N THR A 290 -16.09 -20.74 0.20
CA THR A 290 -16.69 -21.21 -1.06
C THR A 290 -15.65 -21.32 -2.18
N ALA A 291 -14.78 -20.32 -2.30
CA ALA A 291 -13.72 -20.30 -3.29
C ALA A 291 -12.72 -21.45 -3.14
N GLY A 292 -12.50 -21.94 -1.91
CA GLY A 292 -11.67 -23.11 -1.65
C GLY A 292 -12.27 -24.38 -2.27
N TRP A 293 -13.58 -24.57 -2.12
CA TRP A 293 -14.31 -25.68 -2.72
C TRP A 293 -14.34 -25.60 -4.25
N GLU A 294 -14.59 -24.40 -4.80
CA GLU A 294 -14.55 -24.16 -6.25
C GLU A 294 -13.17 -24.46 -6.83
N THR A 295 -12.12 -23.93 -6.18
CA THR A 295 -10.74 -24.15 -6.58
C THR A 295 -10.41 -25.64 -6.58
N PHE A 296 -10.82 -26.38 -5.56
CA PHE A 296 -10.60 -27.83 -5.48
C PHE A 296 -11.36 -28.60 -6.57
N ALA A 297 -12.66 -28.32 -6.77
CA ALA A 297 -13.49 -29.03 -7.74
C ALA A 297 -12.95 -28.90 -9.18
N PHE A 298 -12.51 -27.70 -9.55
CA PHE A 298 -11.98 -27.42 -10.88
C PHE A 298 -10.44 -27.53 -10.99
N ALA A 299 -9.76 -28.00 -9.93
CA ALA A 299 -8.32 -28.21 -9.97
C ALA A 299 -7.95 -29.46 -10.81
N ASN A 300 -6.66 -29.53 -11.19
CA ASN A 300 -6.11 -30.73 -11.80
C ASN A 300 -5.97 -31.90 -10.79
N GLU A 301 -5.86 -33.12 -11.32
CA GLU A 301 -5.73 -34.34 -10.52
C GLU A 301 -4.56 -34.31 -9.53
N ARG A 302 -3.47 -33.63 -9.88
CA ARG A 302 -2.30 -33.50 -8.98
C ARG A 302 -2.64 -32.75 -7.70
N VAL A 303 -3.40 -31.66 -7.80
CA VAL A 303 -3.85 -30.88 -6.62
C VAL A 303 -4.85 -31.68 -5.81
N LYS A 304 -5.78 -32.38 -6.47
CA LYS A 304 -6.77 -33.24 -5.80
C LYS A 304 -6.10 -34.36 -5.01
N ALA A 305 -5.18 -35.09 -5.65
CA ALA A 305 -4.40 -36.14 -5.02
C ALA A 305 -3.58 -35.63 -3.82
N LYS A 306 -2.87 -34.51 -3.97
CA LYS A 306 -2.10 -33.90 -2.87
C LYS A 306 -2.98 -33.46 -1.70
N THR A 307 -4.19 -32.99 -1.98
CA THR A 307 -5.15 -32.61 -0.93
C THR A 307 -5.61 -33.86 -0.18
N ASN A 308 -6.04 -34.89 -0.90
CA ASN A 308 -6.49 -36.16 -0.31
C ASN A 308 -5.37 -36.87 0.48
N GLU A 309 -4.12 -36.77 0.05
CA GLU A 309 -2.96 -37.27 0.80
C GLU A 309 -2.91 -36.73 2.23
N LYS A 310 -3.29 -35.45 2.45
CA LYS A 310 -3.33 -34.85 3.79
C LYS A 310 -4.40 -35.46 4.70
N PHE A 311 -5.47 -36.01 4.15
CA PHE A 311 -6.54 -36.62 4.92
C PHE A 311 -6.32 -38.12 5.15
N VAL A 312 -5.69 -38.81 4.20
CA VAL A 312 -5.43 -40.26 4.29
C VAL A 312 -4.15 -40.58 5.06
N SER A 313 -3.09 -39.79 4.89
CA SER A 313 -1.79 -40.07 5.52
C SER A 313 -1.84 -39.93 7.04
N SER A 314 -1.29 -40.91 7.74
CA SER A 314 -1.09 -40.91 9.19
C SER A 314 -0.09 -39.85 9.67
N GLN A 315 0.70 -39.26 8.76
CA GLN A 315 1.57 -38.11 9.08
C GLN A 315 0.80 -36.79 9.19
N PHE A 316 -0.45 -36.75 8.72
CA PHE A 316 -1.32 -35.58 8.74
C PHE A 316 -2.60 -35.88 9.53
N PHE A 317 -3.79 -35.79 8.93
CA PHE A 317 -5.04 -35.96 9.65
C PHE A 317 -5.42 -37.42 9.89
N GLY A 318 -4.99 -38.35 9.03
CA GLY A 318 -5.24 -39.80 9.19
C GLY A 318 -6.72 -40.19 9.31
N THR A 319 -7.65 -39.40 8.76
CA THR A 319 -9.09 -39.63 8.87
C THR A 319 -9.61 -40.66 7.88
N ASN A 320 -8.78 -41.08 6.90
CA ASN A 320 -9.17 -41.90 5.75
C ASN A 320 -10.31 -41.31 4.91
N TYR A 321 -10.61 -40.02 5.10
CA TYR A 321 -11.58 -39.30 4.28
C TYR A 321 -10.94 -38.95 2.94
N CYS A 322 -11.68 -39.13 1.85
CA CYS A 322 -11.25 -38.77 0.50
C CYS A 322 -12.28 -37.85 -0.12
N PHE A 323 -11.84 -36.70 -0.62
CA PHE A 323 -12.70 -35.82 -1.42
C PHE A 323 -12.70 -36.33 -2.85
N GLU A 324 -13.88 -36.67 -3.34
CA GLU A 324 -14.14 -36.90 -4.76
C GLU A 324 -14.70 -35.62 -5.36
N SER A 325 -14.11 -35.17 -6.47
CA SER A 325 -14.72 -34.11 -7.27
C SER A 325 -16.02 -34.66 -7.87
N PRO A 326 -17.08 -33.85 -7.96
CA PRO A 326 -18.24 -34.20 -8.78
C PRO A 326 -17.85 -34.38 -10.25
#